data_AF-F7CQT9-F1
#
_entry.id   AF-F7CQT9-F1
#
_cell.length_a   1.000
_cell.length_b   1.000
_cell.length_c   1.000
_cell.angle_alpha   90.00
_cell.angle_beta   90.00
_cell.angle_gamma   90.00
#
_symmetry.space_group_name_H-M   'P 1'
#
loop_
_entity.id
_entity.type
_entity.pdbx_description
1 polymer ?
#
loop_
_entity_poly.entity_id
_entity_poly.type
_entity_poly.pdbx_seq_one_letter_code
_entity_poly.pdbx_strand_id
1 'polypeptide(L)'
;MQSNINSVYRLILAICISTRGQTSGRSKVTMAAESRGGRQLVLGLLLCVLGPVVSHAGKILLVPVDGSHWLSMLGTIQQLQQRGHEIVVLAPDASMYIREGAFYTLKTYPVPFQKEDVKESFVSLGHNVFENDSFLQRVIKTYKKIKKDSAMLLSGCSHLLHNKELMAFLAESSFDVMLTDPFLPCGPIVAQHLSLPTVFFLHALPCSLEFEATQCPKPFSYVPAPLSANSDHMTFLQRVKNMLIGLTQNFLCNIVYSPYATLASEFLQRDVTVQDLLSSASIWLFRRDFVKDYPRPIMPNMVFLGGINCLLKNPLSQEFEAYINASGEHGVVIFSLGSMVSEIPEKKAMEIADALGKIPQTVLWRYTGTRPSNLANNTILVKWLPQNDLLGHPKTRAFITHSGSHGIYEGICNGVPMVMMPLFGDQMDNAKRMETKGAGITLNVLEMTSEDLENALKAVINDKSYKENIMRLSSLHKDRPVEPLDLAVFWVEFVMRHKGAPHLRPAAHDLTWYQYHSLDVIGFLLAIVLTVAFIAFKCCAYGYRKCFGKKGRVKKAHKSKTH
;
A
#
# COMPACT_ATOMS: atom_id res chain seq x y z
N MET A 1 -22.72 -15.42 -9.37
CA MET A 1 -23.01 -14.61 -10.58
C MET A 1 -23.44 -15.47 -11.78
N GLN A 2 -22.83 -16.64 -12.03
CA GLN A 2 -23.21 -17.56 -13.12
C GLN A 2 -24.65 -18.13 -13.04
N SER A 3 -25.20 -18.30 -11.83
CA SER A 3 -26.53 -18.90 -11.61
C SER A 3 -27.70 -18.05 -12.12
N ASN A 4 -27.57 -16.71 -12.04
CA ASN A 4 -28.63 -15.80 -12.47
C ASN A 4 -28.68 -15.63 -13.99
N ILE A 5 -27.53 -15.70 -14.68
CA ILE A 5 -27.47 -15.64 -16.15
C ILE A 5 -28.15 -16.87 -16.77
N ASN A 6 -27.94 -18.06 -16.20
CA ASN A 6 -28.57 -19.29 -16.68
C ASN A 6 -30.10 -19.30 -16.46
N SER A 7 -30.61 -18.64 -15.43
CA SER A 7 -32.06 -18.53 -15.19
C SER A 7 -32.73 -17.58 -16.19
N VAL A 8 -32.06 -16.48 -16.56
CA VAL A 8 -32.56 -15.54 -17.58
C VAL A 8 -32.57 -16.18 -18.96
N TYR A 9 -31.53 -16.94 -19.33
CA TYR A 9 -31.50 -17.67 -20.61
C TYR A 9 -32.60 -18.74 -20.69
N ARG A 10 -32.90 -19.45 -19.60
CA ARG A 10 -34.00 -20.43 -19.57
C ARG A 10 -35.37 -19.78 -19.72
N LEU A 11 -35.57 -18.59 -19.15
CA LEU A 11 -36.83 -17.84 -19.28
C LEU A 11 -37.03 -17.33 -20.71
N ILE A 12 -35.97 -16.84 -21.36
CA ILE A 12 -36.00 -16.40 -22.76
C ILE A 12 -36.25 -17.59 -23.70
N LEU A 13 -35.63 -18.75 -23.46
CA LEU A 13 -35.89 -19.96 -24.24
C LEU A 13 -37.35 -20.43 -24.10
N ALA A 14 -37.92 -20.37 -22.88
CA ALA A 14 -39.31 -20.78 -22.64
C ALA A 14 -40.33 -19.88 -23.37
N ILE A 15 -40.06 -18.58 -23.47
CA ILE A 15 -40.92 -17.63 -24.18
C ILE A 15 -40.83 -17.82 -25.71
N CYS A 16 -39.62 -18.11 -26.23
CA CYS A 16 -39.43 -18.41 -27.66
C CYS A 16 -40.01 -19.77 -28.09
N ILE A 17 -40.10 -20.74 -27.19
CA ILE A 17 -40.71 -22.06 -27.48
C ILE A 17 -42.24 -21.97 -27.44
N SER A 18 -42.81 -21.13 -26.55
CA SER A 18 -44.27 -20.92 -26.45
C SER A 18 -44.87 -20.21 -27.67
N THR A 19 -44.07 -19.42 -28.40
CA THR A 19 -44.53 -18.64 -29.56
C THR A 19 -44.43 -19.38 -30.91
N ARG A 20 -43.96 -20.63 -30.93
CA ARG A 20 -43.74 -21.41 -32.17
C ARG A 20 -44.76 -22.53 -32.45
N GLY A 21 -45.84 -22.61 -31.67
CA GLY A 21 -46.86 -23.65 -31.83
C GLY A 21 -48.28 -23.09 -31.92
N GLN A 22 -48.66 -22.54 -33.07
CA GLN A 22 -50.06 -22.49 -33.54
C GLN A 22 -50.13 -21.92 -34.97
N THR A 23 -50.15 -22.79 -35.97
CA THR A 23 -50.58 -22.47 -37.34
C THR A 23 -51.56 -23.52 -37.83
N SER A 24 -52.87 -23.24 -37.72
CA SER A 24 -53.92 -23.84 -38.55
C SER A 24 -55.25 -23.13 -38.31
N GLY A 25 -55.94 -22.73 -39.39
CA GLY A 25 -57.39 -22.51 -39.38
C GLY A 25 -57.88 -21.08 -39.69
N ARG A 26 -58.44 -20.91 -40.90
CA ARG A 26 -59.25 -19.77 -41.39
C ARG A 26 -60.36 -19.33 -40.42
N SER A 27 -60.58 -18.02 -40.23
CA SER A 27 -61.74 -17.27 -40.76
C SER A 27 -61.69 -15.78 -40.37
N LYS A 28 -62.22 -14.91 -41.25
CA LYS A 28 -62.32 -13.45 -41.09
C LYS A 28 -63.39 -13.06 -40.06
N VAL A 29 -63.08 -12.17 -39.11
CA VAL A 29 -63.96 -11.06 -38.65
C VAL A 29 -63.09 -9.94 -38.05
N THR A 30 -63.30 -8.72 -38.54
CA THR A 30 -62.85 -7.42 -38.00
C THR A 30 -63.40 -7.14 -36.60
N MET A 31 -62.54 -6.82 -35.63
CA MET A 31 -62.83 -5.80 -34.62
C MET A 31 -61.52 -5.19 -34.10
N ALA A 32 -61.35 -3.90 -34.38
CA ALA A 32 -60.39 -3.05 -33.69
C ALA A 32 -60.88 -2.87 -32.25
N ALA A 33 -60.13 -3.41 -31.29
CA ALA A 33 -60.29 -3.12 -29.88
C ALA A 33 -58.95 -2.60 -29.34
N GLU A 34 -59.00 -1.40 -28.78
CA GLU A 34 -57.87 -0.63 -28.27
C GLU A 34 -57.12 -1.38 -27.15
N SER A 35 -56.01 -2.02 -27.48
CA SER A 35 -55.02 -2.49 -26.49
C SER A 35 -54.10 -1.33 -26.08
N ARG A 36 -54.65 -0.28 -25.45
CA ARG A 36 -53.81 0.75 -24.78
C ARG A 36 -53.23 0.25 -23.45
N GLY A 37 -53.87 -0.73 -22.79
CA GLY A 37 -53.40 -1.31 -21.52
C GLY A 37 -52.18 -2.23 -21.63
N GLY A 38 -52.10 -3.04 -22.69
CA GLY A 38 -51.00 -4.00 -22.87
C GLY A 38 -49.64 -3.35 -23.11
N ARG A 39 -49.61 -2.19 -23.79
CA ARG A 39 -48.37 -1.43 -24.00
C ARG A 39 -47.83 -0.82 -22.72
N GLN A 40 -48.69 -0.31 -21.83
CA GLN A 40 -48.25 0.21 -20.53
C GLN A 40 -47.77 -0.89 -19.59
N LEU A 41 -48.42 -2.07 -19.62
CA LEU A 41 -47.95 -3.23 -18.85
C LEU A 41 -46.60 -3.75 -19.35
N VAL A 42 -46.41 -3.84 -20.66
CA VAL A 42 -45.15 -4.28 -21.27
C VAL A 42 -44.04 -3.25 -21.04
N LEU A 43 -44.34 -1.94 -21.12
CA LEU A 43 -43.38 -0.87 -20.80
C LEU A 43 -43.04 -0.85 -19.30
N GLY A 44 -44.01 -1.09 -18.43
CA GLY A 44 -43.81 -1.22 -16.98
C GLY A 44 -43.00 -2.46 -16.60
N LEU A 45 -43.26 -3.61 -17.25
CA LEU A 45 -42.46 -4.84 -17.11
C LEU A 45 -41.04 -4.66 -17.67
N LEU A 46 -40.88 -3.96 -18.80
CA LEU A 46 -39.55 -3.59 -19.33
C LEU A 46 -38.82 -2.62 -18.40
N LEU A 47 -39.50 -1.67 -17.75
CA LEU A 47 -38.91 -0.79 -16.74
C LEU A 47 -38.61 -1.49 -15.40
N CYS A 48 -39.27 -2.60 -15.08
CA CYS A 48 -38.93 -3.44 -13.93
C CYS A 48 -37.80 -4.42 -14.22
N VAL A 49 -37.70 -4.92 -15.46
CA VAL A 49 -36.61 -5.81 -15.92
C VAL A 49 -35.34 -5.02 -16.31
N LEU A 50 -35.51 -3.79 -16.81
CA LEU A 50 -34.49 -2.76 -17.02
C LEU A 50 -34.54 -1.70 -15.91
N GLY A 51 -35.02 -2.07 -14.71
CA GLY A 51 -34.90 -1.19 -13.56
C GLY A 51 -33.45 -0.73 -13.51
N PRO A 52 -33.17 0.59 -13.36
CA PRO A 52 -31.79 1.04 -13.30
C PRO A 52 -31.11 0.11 -12.30
N VAL A 53 -30.00 -0.52 -12.69
CA VAL A 53 -29.09 -1.09 -11.69
C VAL A 53 -29.04 -0.03 -10.63
N VAL A 54 -29.59 -0.30 -9.45
CA VAL A 54 -29.68 0.72 -8.40
C VAL A 54 -28.23 0.95 -7.99
N SER A 55 -27.57 1.84 -8.73
CA SER A 55 -26.29 2.42 -8.35
C SER A 55 -26.63 3.11 -7.06
N HIS A 56 -26.35 2.45 -5.95
CA HIS A 56 -26.47 3.07 -4.64
C HIS A 56 -25.40 4.14 -4.60
N ALA A 57 -25.73 5.32 -5.13
CA ALA A 57 -24.95 6.52 -5.03
C ALA A 57 -24.86 6.88 -3.54
N GLY A 58 -23.82 6.39 -2.87
CA GLY A 58 -23.51 6.77 -1.50
C GLY A 58 -22.59 7.97 -1.42
N LYS A 59 -22.53 8.56 -0.22
CA LYS A 59 -21.72 9.73 0.08
C LYS A 59 -20.44 9.33 0.82
N ILE A 60 -19.29 9.68 0.24
CA ILE A 60 -17.96 9.22 0.66
C ILE A 60 -17.19 10.39 1.25
N LEU A 61 -16.71 10.24 2.49
CA LEU A 61 -15.82 11.19 3.13
C LEU A 61 -14.36 10.77 2.90
N LEU A 62 -13.53 11.69 2.43
CA LEU A 62 -12.09 11.49 2.26
C LEU A 62 -11.29 12.41 3.17
N VAL A 63 -10.38 11.81 3.93
CA VAL A 63 -9.30 12.50 4.64
C VAL A 63 -7.97 11.95 4.12
N PRO A 64 -7.42 12.50 3.02
CA PRO A 64 -6.19 12.01 2.41
C PRO A 64 -4.94 12.56 3.11
N VAL A 65 -3.78 12.01 2.72
CA VAL A 65 -2.47 12.63 2.96
C VAL A 65 -1.99 13.27 1.66
N ASP A 66 -1.49 14.50 1.73
CA ASP A 66 -1.00 15.25 0.57
C ASP A 66 0.23 14.58 -0.10
N GLY A 67 0.66 15.10 -1.25
CA GLY A 67 1.81 14.55 -1.98
C GLY A 67 1.46 13.31 -2.79
N SER A 68 2.39 12.36 -2.85
CA SER A 68 2.23 11.13 -3.65
C SER A 68 1.10 10.22 -3.16
N HIS A 69 0.72 10.31 -1.88
CA HIS A 69 -0.39 9.58 -1.30
C HIS A 69 -1.71 10.01 -1.97
N TRP A 70 -2.00 11.32 -1.96
CA TRP A 70 -3.13 11.91 -2.67
C TRP A 70 -3.16 11.57 -4.16
N LEU A 71 -2.04 11.72 -4.86
CA LEU A 71 -1.97 11.43 -6.32
C LEU A 71 -2.38 9.99 -6.65
N SER A 72 -2.16 9.05 -5.72
CA SER A 72 -2.54 7.65 -5.90
C SER A 72 -4.05 7.39 -5.78
N MET A 73 -4.77 8.29 -5.09
CA MET A 73 -6.21 8.13 -4.85
C MET A 73 -7.05 8.68 -6.01
N LEU A 74 -6.48 9.59 -6.82
CA LEU A 74 -7.21 10.31 -7.88
C LEU A 74 -7.95 9.38 -8.84
N GLY A 75 -7.31 8.29 -9.30
CA GLY A 75 -7.95 7.33 -10.19
C GLY A 75 -9.16 6.65 -9.54
N THR A 76 -9.04 6.23 -8.28
CA THR A 76 -10.14 5.62 -7.52
C THR A 76 -11.28 6.61 -7.29
N ILE A 77 -10.96 7.85 -6.93
CA ILE A 77 -11.94 8.93 -6.70
C ILE A 77 -12.71 9.22 -7.99
N GLN A 78 -12.01 9.35 -9.11
CA GLN A 78 -12.63 9.60 -10.40
C GLN A 78 -13.57 8.46 -10.80
N GLN A 79 -13.16 7.20 -10.59
CA GLN A 79 -14.01 6.04 -10.87
C GLN A 79 -15.24 5.97 -9.95
N LEU A 80 -15.08 6.26 -8.64
CA LEU A 80 -16.21 6.35 -7.72
C LEU A 80 -17.21 7.45 -8.15
N GLN A 81 -16.72 8.63 -8.53
CA GLN A 81 -17.57 9.71 -9.01
C GLN A 81 -18.30 9.35 -10.30
N GLN A 82 -17.62 8.70 -11.26
CA GLN A 82 -18.23 8.22 -12.50
C GLN A 82 -19.35 7.21 -12.26
N ARG A 83 -19.33 6.51 -11.12
CA ARG A 83 -20.39 5.58 -10.68
C ARG A 83 -21.49 6.25 -9.86
N GLY A 84 -21.47 7.58 -9.77
CA GLY A 84 -22.52 8.41 -9.18
C GLY A 84 -22.32 8.73 -7.70
N HIS A 85 -21.18 8.37 -7.09
CA HIS A 85 -20.93 8.68 -5.68
C HIS A 85 -20.66 10.17 -5.46
N GLU A 86 -21.22 10.73 -4.40
CA GLU A 86 -20.87 12.06 -3.90
C GLU A 86 -19.60 11.94 -3.05
N ILE A 87 -18.59 12.74 -3.36
CA ILE A 87 -17.28 12.66 -2.71
C ILE A 87 -16.93 14.00 -2.10
N VAL A 88 -16.66 14.03 -0.80
CA VAL A 88 -16.18 15.21 -0.09
C VAL A 88 -14.76 14.95 0.40
N VAL A 89 -13.82 15.81 -0.01
CA VAL A 89 -12.41 15.74 0.37
C VAL A 89 -12.11 16.83 1.39
N LEU A 90 -11.49 16.46 2.52
CA LEU A 90 -10.99 17.41 3.51
C LEU A 90 -9.50 17.67 3.30
N ALA A 91 -9.08 18.93 3.34
CA ALA A 91 -7.67 19.29 3.25
C ALA A 91 -7.36 20.59 4.01
N PRO A 92 -6.16 20.74 4.58
CA PRO A 92 -5.73 22.05 5.06
C PRO A 92 -5.61 23.04 3.90
N ASP A 93 -5.84 24.33 4.14
CA ASP A 93 -5.65 25.39 3.13
C ASP A 93 -4.20 25.51 2.63
N ALA A 94 -3.23 25.07 3.43
CA ALA A 94 -1.81 24.95 3.08
C ALA A 94 -1.48 23.75 2.15
N SER A 95 -2.47 23.01 1.66
CA SER A 95 -2.24 21.85 0.79
C SER A 95 -1.51 22.18 -0.53
N MET A 96 -0.62 21.28 -0.94
CA MET A 96 0.21 21.45 -2.13
C MET A 96 -0.48 20.93 -3.40
N TYR A 97 -0.90 19.66 -3.36
CA TYR A 97 -1.43 18.92 -4.51
C TYR A 97 -2.93 18.71 -4.44
N ILE A 98 -3.54 18.77 -3.25
CA ILE A 98 -5.00 18.74 -3.08
C ILE A 98 -5.54 20.13 -3.40
N ARG A 99 -6.37 20.24 -4.44
CA ARG A 99 -6.94 21.50 -4.96
C ARG A 99 -8.38 21.27 -5.39
N GLU A 100 -9.07 22.33 -5.79
CA GLU A 100 -10.38 22.20 -6.44
C GLU A 100 -10.29 21.25 -7.64
N GLY A 101 -11.26 20.36 -7.76
CA GLY A 101 -11.29 19.30 -8.76
C GLY A 101 -12.70 19.05 -9.27
N ALA A 102 -12.80 18.50 -10.49
CA ALA A 102 -14.10 18.26 -11.13
C ALA A 102 -14.88 17.06 -10.56
N PHE A 103 -14.21 16.17 -9.81
CA PHE A 103 -14.75 14.86 -9.43
C PHE A 103 -15.03 14.72 -7.92
N TYR A 104 -14.94 15.81 -7.16
CA TYR A 104 -15.23 15.84 -5.71
C TYR A 104 -15.48 17.28 -5.25
N THR A 105 -16.12 17.43 -4.10
CA THR A 105 -16.22 18.72 -3.39
C THR A 105 -15.06 18.84 -2.40
N LEU A 106 -14.27 19.90 -2.52
CA LEU A 106 -13.21 20.20 -1.56
C LEU A 106 -13.77 21.02 -0.38
N LYS A 107 -13.42 20.64 0.84
CA LYS A 107 -13.64 21.45 2.05
C LYS A 107 -12.28 21.71 2.68
N THR A 108 -11.89 22.98 2.69
CA THR A 108 -10.63 23.42 3.31
C THR A 108 -10.85 23.92 4.73
N TYR A 109 -9.79 23.87 5.54
CA TYR A 109 -9.77 24.43 6.88
C TYR A 109 -8.43 25.12 7.17
N PRO A 110 -8.41 26.17 8.00
CA PRO A 110 -7.20 26.93 8.27
C PRO A 110 -6.23 26.16 9.16
N VAL A 111 -4.94 26.31 8.89
CA VAL A 111 -3.83 25.75 9.69
C VAL A 111 -2.76 26.80 10.01
N PRO A 112 -1.94 26.60 11.05
CA PRO A 112 -1.00 27.62 11.53
C PRO A 112 0.33 27.63 10.76
N PHE A 113 0.37 27.07 9.56
CA PHE A 113 1.57 26.97 8.71
C PHE A 113 1.19 27.25 7.25
N GLN A 114 2.16 27.68 6.46
CA GLN A 114 1.97 28.04 5.07
C GLN A 114 2.25 26.86 4.14
N LYS A 115 1.78 26.98 2.90
CA LYS A 115 2.06 25.99 1.85
C LYS A 115 3.56 25.82 1.58
N GLU A 116 4.32 26.90 1.71
CA GLU A 116 5.77 26.92 1.55
C GLU A 116 6.46 26.05 2.62
N ASP A 117 5.96 26.04 3.86
CA ASP A 117 6.51 25.19 4.94
C ASP A 117 6.33 23.70 4.60
N VAL A 118 5.15 23.34 4.07
CA VAL A 118 4.89 21.99 3.59
C VAL A 118 5.84 21.66 2.44
N LYS A 119 5.98 22.56 1.46
CA LYS A 119 6.87 22.35 0.31
C LYS A 119 8.33 22.16 0.72
N GLU A 120 8.85 23.00 1.61
CA GLU A 120 10.20 22.89 2.16
C GLU A 120 10.39 21.56 2.89
N SER A 121 9.39 21.12 3.65
CA SER A 121 9.42 19.83 4.33
C SER A 121 9.59 18.66 3.37
N PHE A 122 8.90 18.67 2.22
CA PHE A 122 9.06 17.63 1.19
C PHE A 122 10.41 17.71 0.47
N VAL A 123 10.83 18.90 0.05
CA VAL A 123 12.03 19.09 -0.78
C VAL A 123 13.32 18.83 0.01
N SER A 124 13.39 19.26 1.27
CA SER A 124 14.56 19.06 2.13
C SER A 124 14.93 17.57 2.34
N LEU A 125 13.97 16.65 2.26
CA LEU A 125 14.25 15.21 2.35
C LEU A 125 15.17 14.74 1.22
N GLY A 126 15.01 15.30 0.01
CA GLY A 126 15.86 15.01 -1.14
C GLY A 126 17.27 15.56 -0.99
N HIS A 127 17.40 16.83 -0.57
CA HIS A 127 18.70 17.48 -0.42
C HIS A 127 19.57 16.83 0.66
N ASN A 128 18.97 16.46 1.79
CA ASN A 128 19.69 15.84 2.91
C ASN A 128 20.42 14.54 2.54
N VAL A 129 20.00 13.84 1.48
CA VAL A 129 20.65 12.61 1.01
C VAL A 129 22.07 12.88 0.54
N PHE A 130 22.26 14.01 -0.13
CA PHE A 130 23.52 14.39 -0.77
C PHE A 130 24.48 15.15 0.15
N GLU A 131 24.10 15.41 1.39
CA GLU A 131 24.98 16.02 2.39
C GLU A 131 26.05 15.01 2.84
N ASN A 132 27.29 15.49 2.98
CA ASN A 132 28.42 14.70 3.47
C ASN A 132 28.41 14.61 5.00
N ASP A 133 27.32 14.07 5.54
CA ASP A 133 27.16 13.85 6.98
C ASP A 133 27.65 12.48 7.40
N SER A 134 28.32 12.44 8.55
CA SER A 134 28.55 11.18 9.28
C SER A 134 27.23 10.49 9.62
N PHE A 135 27.27 9.16 9.82
CA PHE A 135 26.08 8.38 10.16
C PHE A 135 25.31 8.96 11.36
N LEU A 136 26.00 9.34 12.44
CA LEU A 136 25.37 9.89 13.63
C LEU A 136 24.70 11.24 13.38
N GLN A 137 25.35 12.14 12.63
CA GLN A 137 24.76 13.43 12.23
C GLN A 137 23.50 13.23 11.39
N ARG A 138 23.54 12.28 10.44
CA ARG A 138 22.40 11.94 9.58
C ARG A 138 21.22 11.42 10.40
N VAL A 139 21.48 10.54 11.37
CA VAL A 139 20.46 10.03 12.32
C VAL A 139 19.85 11.18 13.13
N ILE A 140 20.67 12.07 13.70
CA ILE A 140 20.18 13.21 14.49
C ILE A 140 19.36 14.19 13.65
N LYS A 141 19.82 14.54 12.44
CA LYS A 141 19.10 15.42 11.51
C LYS A 141 17.76 14.79 11.10
N THR A 142 17.77 13.51 10.74
CA THR A 142 16.56 12.76 10.39
C THR A 142 15.57 12.75 11.55
N TYR A 143 16.02 12.48 12.78
CA TYR A 143 15.18 12.53 13.97
C TYR A 143 14.55 13.90 14.20
N LYS A 144 15.36 14.97 14.16
CA LYS A 144 14.87 16.35 14.36
C LYS A 144 13.83 16.72 13.30
N LYS A 145 14.07 16.32 12.05
CA LYS A 145 13.16 16.57 10.95
C LYS A 145 11.85 15.80 11.08
N ILE A 146 11.90 14.48 11.31
CA ILE A 146 10.71 13.66 11.55
C ILE A 146 9.87 14.26 12.69
N LYS A 147 10.51 14.69 13.78
CA LYS A 147 9.82 15.36 14.90
C LYS A 147 9.13 16.66 14.47
N LYS A 148 9.84 17.55 13.74
CA LYS A 148 9.30 18.82 13.23
C LYS A 148 8.11 18.58 12.29
N ASP A 149 8.29 17.73 11.30
CA ASP A 149 7.28 17.44 10.28
C ASP A 149 6.05 16.76 10.89
N SER A 150 6.26 15.79 11.80
CA SER A 150 5.15 15.11 12.49
C SER A 150 4.36 16.07 13.38
N ALA A 151 5.02 17.02 14.05
CA ALA A 151 4.34 18.04 14.85
C ALA A 151 3.50 19.00 13.98
N MET A 152 4.01 19.40 12.81
CA MET A 152 3.25 20.21 11.85
C MET A 152 2.00 19.46 11.35
N LEU A 153 2.16 18.20 10.95
CA LEU A 153 1.05 17.37 10.47
C LEU A 153 0.02 17.08 11.57
N LEU A 154 0.47 16.81 12.81
CA LEU A 154 -0.40 16.68 13.98
C LEU A 154 -1.18 17.97 14.25
N SER A 155 -0.52 19.12 14.16
CA SER A 155 -1.17 20.42 14.31
C SER A 155 -2.28 20.60 13.28
N GLY A 156 -2.04 20.24 12.02
CA GLY A 156 -3.06 20.23 10.97
C GLY A 156 -4.25 19.33 11.32
N CYS A 157 -4.01 18.15 11.88
CA CYS A 157 -5.10 17.29 12.36
C CYS A 157 -5.87 17.91 13.53
N SER A 158 -5.17 18.48 14.51
CA SER A 158 -5.81 19.14 15.65
C SER A 158 -6.73 20.29 15.21
N HIS A 159 -6.30 21.10 14.22
CA HIS A 159 -7.12 22.18 13.68
C HIS A 159 -8.36 21.67 12.95
N LEU A 160 -8.28 20.54 12.24
CA LEU A 160 -9.46 19.88 11.67
C LEU A 160 -10.44 19.46 12.77
N LEU A 161 -9.97 18.72 13.77
CA LEU A 161 -10.81 18.16 14.82
C LEU A 161 -11.47 19.26 15.68
N HIS A 162 -10.79 20.38 15.90
CA HIS A 162 -11.31 21.51 16.68
C HIS A 162 -12.07 22.55 15.84
N ASN A 163 -12.17 22.37 14.52
CA ASN A 163 -13.02 23.22 13.68
C ASN A 163 -14.49 22.82 13.87
N LYS A 164 -15.18 23.52 14.79
CA LYS A 164 -16.57 23.22 15.17
C LYS A 164 -17.54 23.28 13.99
N GLU A 165 -17.39 24.26 13.11
CA GLU A 165 -18.27 24.41 11.94
C GLU A 165 -18.10 23.24 10.98
N LEU A 166 -16.86 22.89 10.65
CA LEU A 166 -16.58 21.78 9.76
C LEU A 166 -17.01 20.44 10.38
N MET A 167 -16.70 20.20 11.66
CA MET A 167 -17.11 18.96 12.33
C MET A 167 -18.64 18.83 12.45
N ALA A 168 -19.36 19.93 12.67
CA ALA A 168 -20.83 19.95 12.64
C ALA A 168 -21.36 19.62 11.24
N PHE A 169 -20.82 20.26 10.19
CA PHE A 169 -21.16 19.94 8.81
C PHE A 169 -20.93 18.46 8.49
N LEU A 170 -19.83 17.86 8.97
CA LEU A 170 -19.54 16.45 8.74
C LEU A 170 -20.56 15.53 9.42
N ALA A 171 -20.95 15.84 10.65
CA ALA A 171 -21.96 15.09 11.40
C ALA A 171 -23.34 15.16 10.74
N GLU A 172 -23.74 16.34 10.25
CA GLU A 172 -25.04 16.56 9.61
C GLU A 172 -25.09 15.99 8.18
N SER A 173 -23.94 15.85 7.52
CA SER A 173 -23.83 15.43 6.12
C SER A 173 -24.16 13.96 5.85
N SER A 174 -24.31 13.12 6.88
CA SER A 174 -24.72 11.70 6.78
C SER A 174 -23.90 10.89 5.76
N PHE A 175 -22.58 10.84 5.94
CA PHE A 175 -21.70 10.02 5.10
C PHE A 175 -21.93 8.51 5.29
N ASP A 176 -21.72 7.72 4.24
CA ASP A 176 -21.90 6.27 4.29
C ASP A 176 -20.61 5.50 4.62
N VAL A 177 -19.45 6.04 4.21
CA VAL A 177 -18.15 5.39 4.34
C VAL A 177 -17.02 6.44 4.36
N MET A 178 -15.98 6.16 5.14
CA MET A 178 -14.72 6.89 5.11
C MET A 178 -13.72 6.15 4.19
N LEU A 179 -13.09 6.89 3.28
CA LEU A 179 -11.91 6.42 2.53
C LEU A 179 -10.72 7.30 2.89
N THR A 180 -9.71 6.76 3.56
CA THR A 180 -8.60 7.56 4.10
C THR A 180 -7.27 6.85 3.99
N ASP A 181 -6.18 7.62 3.92
CA ASP A 181 -4.83 7.09 4.04
C ASP A 181 -4.42 7.12 5.52
N PRO A 182 -4.26 5.96 6.19
CA PRO A 182 -3.99 5.89 7.62
C PRO A 182 -2.53 6.25 8.00
N PHE A 183 -1.68 6.67 7.04
CA PHE A 183 -0.31 7.09 7.34
C PHE A 183 -0.25 8.16 8.44
N LEU A 184 -1.21 9.10 8.42
CA LEU A 184 -1.54 9.98 9.53
C LEU A 184 -2.91 9.58 10.08
N PRO A 185 -3.06 9.23 11.36
CA PRO A 185 -4.31 8.69 11.88
C PRO A 185 -5.38 9.76 12.14
N CYS A 186 -5.42 10.85 11.37
CA CYS A 186 -6.46 11.87 11.47
C CYS A 186 -7.82 11.40 10.92
N GLY A 187 -7.81 10.81 9.73
CA GLY A 187 -9.00 10.21 9.12
C GLY A 187 -9.63 9.12 10.01
N PRO A 188 -8.84 8.18 10.59
CA PRO A 188 -9.32 7.24 11.60
C PRO A 188 -10.01 7.90 12.80
N ILE A 189 -9.48 9.01 13.34
CA ILE A 189 -10.11 9.74 14.46
C ILE A 189 -11.47 10.30 14.04
N VAL A 190 -11.52 10.99 12.90
CA VAL A 190 -12.77 11.54 12.34
C VAL A 190 -13.78 10.41 12.09
N ALA A 191 -13.35 9.28 11.55
CA ALA A 191 -14.23 8.16 11.28
C ALA A 191 -14.84 7.56 12.56
N GLN A 192 -14.06 7.43 13.65
CA GLN A 192 -14.60 6.97 14.92
C GLN A 192 -15.57 7.97 15.55
N HIS A 193 -15.29 9.28 15.45
CA HIS A 193 -16.20 10.32 15.92
C HIS A 193 -17.55 10.26 15.20
N LEU A 194 -17.53 10.06 13.88
CA LEU A 194 -18.72 9.97 13.04
C LEU A 194 -19.34 8.56 12.98
N SER A 195 -18.74 7.57 13.65
CA SER A 195 -19.13 6.15 13.60
C SER A 195 -19.22 5.58 12.17
N LEU A 196 -18.28 5.97 11.30
CA LEU A 196 -18.26 5.55 9.90
C LEU A 196 -17.51 4.24 9.69
N PRO A 197 -18.06 3.30 8.90
CA PRO A 197 -17.26 2.18 8.41
C PRO A 197 -16.14 2.72 7.53
N THR A 198 -14.93 2.18 7.70
CA THR A 198 -13.72 2.80 7.14
C THR A 198 -12.96 1.86 6.22
N VAL A 199 -12.54 2.41 5.08
CA VAL A 199 -11.61 1.78 4.14
C VAL A 199 -10.30 2.54 4.17
N PHE A 200 -9.22 1.82 4.47
CA PHE A 200 -7.87 2.38 4.41
C PHE A 200 -7.26 2.17 3.04
N PHE A 201 -6.62 3.21 2.51
CA PHE A 201 -5.95 3.18 1.23
C PHE A 201 -4.49 3.60 1.42
N LEU A 202 -3.56 2.67 1.29
CA LEU A 202 -2.17 2.88 1.73
C LEU A 202 -1.17 2.06 0.92
N HIS A 203 0.13 2.39 1.03
CA HIS A 203 1.19 1.51 0.55
C HIS A 203 1.71 0.58 1.66
N ALA A 204 2.16 1.19 2.76
CA ALA A 204 2.63 0.53 3.98
C ALA A 204 2.60 1.55 5.12
N LEU A 205 2.65 1.10 6.37
CA LEU A 205 2.85 1.97 7.52
C LEU A 205 4.27 1.80 8.09
N PRO A 206 4.89 2.89 8.59
CA PRO A 206 6.07 2.81 9.42
C PRO A 206 5.88 1.81 10.57
N CYS A 207 6.99 1.19 10.98
CA CYS A 207 7.05 0.21 12.08
C CYS A 207 6.10 -0.98 11.95
N SER A 208 5.62 -1.27 10.73
CA SER A 208 4.71 -2.39 10.50
C SER A 208 3.40 -2.29 11.28
N LEU A 209 2.93 -1.07 11.58
CA LEU A 209 1.67 -0.85 12.31
C LEU A 209 0.48 -1.52 11.62
N GLU A 210 0.52 -1.71 10.30
CA GLU A 210 -0.54 -2.43 9.59
C GLU A 210 -0.66 -3.88 10.03
N PHE A 211 0.42 -4.53 10.48
CA PHE A 211 0.40 -5.92 10.94
C PHE A 211 -0.20 -6.02 12.34
N GLU A 212 0.18 -5.12 13.24
CA GLU A 212 -0.38 -5.05 14.59
C GLU A 212 -1.88 -4.68 14.55
N ALA A 213 -2.26 -3.75 13.67
CA ALA A 213 -3.63 -3.30 13.50
C ALA A 213 -4.54 -4.33 12.81
N THR A 214 -3.99 -5.28 12.04
CA THR A 214 -4.76 -6.36 11.41
C THR A 214 -4.61 -7.69 12.14
N GLN A 215 -3.79 -7.74 13.20
CA GLN A 215 -3.33 -8.98 13.83
C GLN A 215 -2.71 -9.96 12.82
N CYS A 216 -2.15 -9.45 11.72
CA CYS A 216 -1.56 -10.26 10.67
C CYS A 216 -0.19 -10.82 11.10
N PRO A 217 0.04 -12.14 11.03
CA PRO A 217 1.35 -12.72 11.32
C PRO A 217 2.46 -12.09 10.47
N LYS A 218 3.58 -11.74 11.11
CA LYS A 218 4.79 -11.21 10.48
C LYS A 218 6.04 -11.97 10.92
N PRO A 219 6.27 -13.21 10.43
CA PRO A 219 7.40 -14.01 10.88
C PRO A 219 8.74 -13.39 10.48
N PHE A 220 9.56 -12.99 11.46
CA PHE A 220 10.89 -12.40 11.22
C PHE A 220 11.87 -13.34 10.51
N SER A 221 11.57 -14.64 10.43
CA SER A 221 12.40 -15.65 9.79
C SER A 221 12.48 -15.52 8.27
N TYR A 222 11.46 -14.94 7.62
CA TYR A 222 11.41 -14.76 6.16
C TYR A 222 10.70 -13.49 5.71
N VAL A 223 9.97 -12.79 6.57
CA VAL A 223 9.38 -11.49 6.22
C VAL A 223 10.39 -10.39 6.55
N PRO A 224 10.94 -9.66 5.56
CA PRO A 224 11.89 -8.58 5.82
C PRO A 224 11.23 -7.45 6.60
N ALA A 225 11.92 -6.96 7.63
CA ALA A 225 11.57 -5.75 8.33
C ALA A 225 11.72 -4.56 7.36
N PRO A 226 10.86 -3.53 7.46
CA PRO A 226 11.02 -2.32 6.66
C PRO A 226 12.41 -1.71 6.81
N LEU A 227 12.96 -1.16 5.72
CA LEU A 227 14.29 -0.54 5.66
C LEU A 227 15.47 -1.50 5.92
N SER A 228 15.23 -2.82 5.92
CA SER A 228 16.30 -3.81 6.13
C SER A 228 17.14 -4.05 4.89
N ALA A 229 16.62 -3.74 3.69
CA ALA A 229 17.18 -4.14 2.40
C ALA A 229 17.48 -5.65 2.30
N ASN A 230 16.71 -6.48 3.01
CA ASN A 230 16.79 -7.93 2.93
C ASN A 230 15.79 -8.48 1.88
N SER A 231 16.11 -9.64 1.31
CA SER A 231 15.15 -10.50 0.61
C SER A 231 14.39 -11.40 1.60
N ASP A 232 13.38 -12.12 1.13
CA ASP A 232 12.70 -13.17 1.88
C ASP A 232 13.55 -14.43 2.11
N HIS A 233 14.58 -14.63 1.28
CA HIS A 233 15.61 -15.65 1.47
C HIS A 233 16.83 -15.08 2.22
N MET A 234 16.79 -15.11 3.56
CA MET A 234 17.83 -14.57 4.43
C MET A 234 18.79 -15.65 4.96
N THR A 235 20.08 -15.32 4.99
CA THR A 235 21.09 -16.03 5.80
C THR A 235 20.83 -15.83 7.30
N PHE A 236 21.51 -16.60 8.16
CA PHE A 236 21.38 -16.46 9.62
C PHE A 236 21.65 -15.02 10.09
N LEU A 237 22.75 -14.41 9.66
CA LEU A 237 23.09 -13.04 10.06
C LEU A 237 22.09 -12.00 9.53
N GLN A 238 21.55 -12.20 8.33
CA GLN A 238 20.48 -11.36 7.81
C GLN A 238 19.20 -11.49 8.65
N ARG A 239 18.86 -12.70 9.14
CA ARG A 239 17.73 -12.89 10.08
C ARG A 239 17.98 -12.24 11.43
N VAL A 240 19.21 -12.30 11.96
CA VAL A 240 19.58 -11.58 13.19
C VAL A 240 19.39 -10.07 13.00
N LYS A 241 19.94 -9.50 11.91
CA LYS A 241 19.73 -8.10 11.53
C LYS A 241 18.22 -7.78 11.41
N ASN A 242 17.47 -8.64 10.74
CA ASN A 242 16.04 -8.47 10.50
C ASN A 242 15.24 -8.39 11.81
N MET A 243 15.54 -9.29 12.76
CA MET A 243 14.92 -9.32 14.08
C MET A 243 15.29 -8.08 14.90
N LEU A 244 16.57 -7.68 14.92
CA LEU A 244 17.01 -6.49 15.65
C LEU A 244 16.36 -5.21 15.11
N ILE A 245 16.26 -5.05 13.79
CA ILE A 245 15.53 -3.94 13.16
C ILE A 245 14.07 -3.98 13.59
N GLY A 246 13.41 -5.14 13.47
CA GLY A 246 12.01 -5.31 13.86
C GLY A 246 11.72 -4.93 15.31
N LEU A 247 12.60 -5.30 16.24
CA LEU A 247 12.44 -5.01 17.67
C LEU A 247 12.70 -3.53 18.01
N THR A 248 13.54 -2.84 17.24
CA THR A 248 13.92 -1.44 17.52
C THR A 248 13.04 -0.40 16.81
N GLN A 249 12.30 -0.79 15.77
CA GLN A 249 11.44 0.11 14.99
C GLN A 249 10.43 0.87 15.83
N ASN A 250 9.78 0.21 16.81
CA ASN A 250 8.71 0.80 17.60
C ASN A 250 9.11 2.09 18.35
N PHE A 251 10.39 2.25 18.69
CA PHE A 251 10.88 3.46 19.36
C PHE A 251 10.75 4.72 18.49
N LEU A 252 11.10 4.64 17.20
CA LEU A 252 11.02 5.79 16.29
C LEU A 252 9.58 6.18 15.96
N CYS A 253 8.68 5.20 15.88
CA CYS A 253 7.28 5.46 15.58
C CYS A 253 6.51 6.13 16.72
N ASN A 254 6.92 5.93 17.98
CA ASN A 254 6.28 6.62 19.09
C ASN A 254 6.32 8.15 18.95
N ILE A 255 7.39 8.70 18.36
CA ILE A 255 7.51 10.16 18.13
C ILE A 255 6.42 10.67 17.18
N VAL A 256 6.06 9.86 16.18
CA VAL A 256 5.09 10.22 15.15
C VAL A 256 3.67 9.96 15.65
N TYR A 257 3.44 8.80 16.26
CA TYR A 257 2.08 8.29 16.50
C TYR A 257 1.56 8.48 17.92
N SER A 258 2.41 8.53 18.96
CA SER A 258 1.91 8.73 20.33
C SER A 258 1.14 10.05 20.52
N PRO A 259 1.53 11.18 19.89
CA PRO A 259 0.76 12.41 20.01
C PRO A 259 -0.65 12.30 19.41
N TYR A 260 -0.85 11.44 18.40
CA TYR A 260 -2.18 11.18 17.86
C TYR A 260 -3.04 10.35 18.80
N ALA A 261 -2.46 9.43 19.59
CA ALA A 261 -3.22 8.72 20.63
C ALA A 261 -3.76 9.69 21.69
N THR A 262 -2.92 10.64 22.14
CA THR A 262 -3.31 11.71 23.06
C THR A 262 -4.41 12.57 22.47
N LEU A 263 -4.20 13.11 21.26
CA LEU A 263 -5.20 13.95 20.57
C LEU A 263 -6.52 13.20 20.36
N ALA A 264 -6.47 11.93 19.96
CA ALA A 264 -7.66 11.10 19.78
C ALA A 264 -8.40 10.87 21.09
N SER A 265 -7.67 10.60 22.18
CA SER A 265 -8.29 10.33 23.48
C SER A 265 -8.98 11.58 24.05
N GLU A 266 -8.32 12.74 23.91
CA GLU A 266 -8.89 14.04 24.27
C GLU A 266 -10.12 14.35 23.41
N PHE A 267 -10.04 14.19 22.09
CA PHE A 267 -11.14 14.54 21.20
C PHE A 267 -12.33 13.60 21.33
N LEU A 268 -12.10 12.29 21.45
CA LEU A 268 -13.14 11.27 21.57
C LEU A 268 -13.63 11.06 23.01
N GLN A 269 -13.02 11.74 23.98
CA GLN A 269 -13.37 11.70 25.41
C GLN A 269 -13.35 10.28 26.00
N ARG A 270 -12.38 9.46 25.57
CA ARG A 270 -12.12 8.11 26.08
C ARG A 270 -10.68 7.69 25.77
N ASP A 271 -10.14 6.72 26.50
CA ASP A 271 -8.80 6.20 26.18
C ASP A 271 -8.80 5.50 24.82
N VAL A 272 -7.91 5.94 23.93
CA VAL A 272 -7.74 5.40 22.57
C VAL A 272 -6.26 5.27 22.24
N THR A 273 -5.85 4.08 21.85
CA THR A 273 -4.51 3.84 21.31
C THR A 273 -4.49 4.00 19.78
N VAL A 274 -3.30 4.19 19.20
CA VAL A 274 -3.13 4.16 17.73
C VAL A 274 -3.56 2.81 17.15
N GLN A 275 -3.32 1.71 17.88
CA GLN A 275 -3.78 0.41 17.47
C GLN A 275 -5.31 0.33 17.43
N ASP A 276 -6.03 0.94 18.37
CA ASP A 276 -7.50 0.99 18.36
C ASP A 276 -8.04 1.77 17.16
N LEU A 277 -7.40 2.90 16.83
CA LEU A 277 -7.73 3.70 15.64
C LEU A 277 -7.59 2.87 14.37
N LEU A 278 -6.43 2.22 14.20
CA LEU A 278 -6.13 1.49 12.98
C LEU A 278 -6.89 0.15 12.88
N SER A 279 -7.10 -0.55 14.00
CA SER A 279 -7.82 -1.83 14.02
C SER A 279 -9.31 -1.70 13.69
N SER A 280 -9.84 -0.48 13.60
CA SER A 280 -11.25 -0.22 13.25
C SER A 280 -11.57 -0.33 11.76
N ALA A 281 -10.56 -0.41 10.89
CA ALA A 281 -10.76 -0.50 9.44
C ALA A 281 -11.52 -1.78 9.03
N SER A 282 -12.52 -1.61 8.16
CA SER A 282 -13.26 -2.72 7.56
C SER A 282 -12.46 -3.40 6.45
N ILE A 283 -11.78 -2.61 5.61
CA ILE A 283 -10.93 -3.11 4.52
C ILE A 283 -9.65 -2.28 4.44
N TRP A 284 -8.54 -2.95 4.16
CA TRP A 284 -7.23 -2.36 3.89
C TRP A 284 -6.87 -2.55 2.42
N LEU A 285 -6.90 -1.47 1.65
CA LEU A 285 -6.53 -1.40 0.24
C LEU A 285 -5.03 -1.05 0.11
N PHE A 286 -4.18 -2.08 0.02
CA PHE A 286 -2.74 -1.93 -0.16
C PHE A 286 -2.38 -1.68 -1.62
N ARG A 287 -1.70 -0.58 -1.92
CA ARG A 287 -1.12 -0.25 -3.25
C ARG A 287 0.13 -1.06 -3.56
N ARG A 288 0.08 -2.36 -3.31
CA ARG A 288 1.15 -3.30 -3.62
C ARG A 288 0.61 -4.68 -3.94
N ASP A 289 1.45 -5.58 -4.46
CA ASP A 289 1.12 -6.96 -4.78
C ASP A 289 2.34 -7.88 -4.63
N PHE A 290 2.14 -9.18 -4.82
CA PHE A 290 3.18 -10.21 -4.69
C PHE A 290 4.00 -10.46 -5.97
N VAL A 291 3.69 -9.76 -7.07
CA VAL A 291 4.59 -9.73 -8.22
C VAL A 291 5.81 -8.86 -7.89
N LYS A 292 5.59 -7.72 -7.22
CA LYS A 292 6.66 -6.86 -6.68
C LYS A 292 7.16 -7.31 -5.30
N ASP A 293 6.27 -7.49 -4.33
CA ASP A 293 6.64 -7.86 -2.96
C ASP A 293 6.90 -9.35 -2.79
N TYR A 294 7.38 -9.73 -1.61
CA TYR A 294 7.56 -11.12 -1.20
C TYR A 294 6.25 -11.72 -0.64
N PRO A 295 5.93 -12.99 -0.95
CA PRO A 295 4.82 -13.70 -0.34
C PRO A 295 4.91 -13.71 1.18
N ARG A 296 3.78 -13.48 1.85
CA ARG A 296 3.68 -13.45 3.32
C ARG A 296 2.24 -13.73 3.78
N PRO A 297 2.00 -13.96 5.08
CA PRO A 297 0.65 -14.07 5.61
C PRO A 297 -0.13 -12.78 5.35
N ILE A 298 -1.43 -12.95 5.12
CA ILE A 298 -2.40 -11.88 4.89
C ILE A 298 -3.70 -12.19 5.62
N MET A 299 -4.44 -11.14 5.99
CA MET A 299 -5.79 -11.27 6.54
C MET A 299 -6.85 -11.10 5.45
N PRO A 300 -8.06 -11.67 5.62
CA PRO A 300 -9.13 -11.59 4.62
C PRO A 300 -9.58 -10.17 4.27
N ASN A 301 -9.38 -9.21 5.18
CA ASN A 301 -9.68 -7.79 4.95
C ASN A 301 -8.52 -7.00 4.32
N MET A 302 -7.41 -7.65 3.95
CA MET A 302 -6.26 -7.04 3.28
C MET A 302 -6.34 -7.31 1.78
N VAL A 303 -6.58 -6.26 1.00
CA VAL A 303 -6.77 -6.32 -0.46
C VAL A 303 -5.59 -5.63 -1.14
N PHE A 304 -5.05 -6.26 -2.17
CA PHE A 304 -3.82 -5.82 -2.85
C PHE A 304 -4.16 -5.24 -4.23
N LEU A 305 -3.78 -3.98 -4.42
CA LEU A 305 -4.07 -3.10 -5.56
C LEU A 305 -2.77 -2.62 -6.24
N GLY A 306 -1.76 -3.48 -6.33
CA GLY A 306 -0.52 -3.15 -7.03
C GLY A 306 -0.79 -2.61 -8.43
N GLY A 307 -0.03 -1.60 -8.87
CA GLY A 307 -0.14 -1.04 -10.22
C GLY A 307 -1.44 -0.29 -10.52
N ILE A 308 -2.12 0.25 -9.52
CA ILE A 308 -3.36 1.04 -9.71
C ILE A 308 -3.19 2.23 -10.67
N ASN A 309 -1.98 2.81 -10.77
CA ASN A 309 -1.69 3.93 -11.67
C ASN A 309 -1.37 3.50 -13.12
N CYS A 310 -1.18 2.20 -13.38
CA CYS A 310 -0.74 1.72 -14.70
C CYS A 310 -1.78 1.91 -15.81
N LEU A 311 -3.06 2.02 -15.43
CA LEU A 311 -4.18 2.16 -16.35
C LEU A 311 -4.38 3.59 -16.86
N LEU A 312 -3.71 4.58 -16.25
CA LEU A 312 -3.75 5.97 -16.68
C LEU A 312 -2.80 6.15 -17.87
N LYS A 313 -3.33 5.94 -19.08
CA LYS A 313 -2.61 6.18 -20.34
C LYS A 313 -3.21 7.36 -21.08
N ASN A 314 -2.37 8.34 -21.39
CA ASN A 314 -2.73 9.48 -22.22
C ASN A 314 -1.88 9.47 -23.51
N PRO A 315 -2.41 9.98 -24.63
CA PRO A 315 -1.58 10.24 -25.80
C PRO A 315 -0.40 11.16 -25.44
N LEU A 316 0.79 10.84 -25.96
CA LEU A 316 1.95 11.72 -25.81
C LEU A 316 1.72 13.03 -26.59
N SER A 317 2.27 14.12 -26.07
CA SER A 317 2.28 15.39 -26.81
C SER A 317 3.16 15.28 -28.05
N GLN A 318 2.90 16.13 -29.05
CA GLN A 318 3.73 16.20 -30.27
C GLN A 318 5.21 16.43 -29.98
N GLU A 319 5.52 17.16 -28.90
CA GLU A 319 6.89 17.39 -28.43
C GLU A 319 7.60 16.08 -28.05
N PHE A 320 6.99 15.26 -27.19
CA PHE A 320 7.59 13.99 -26.76
C PHE A 320 7.63 12.96 -27.90
N GLU A 321 6.63 12.95 -28.77
CA GLU A 321 6.64 12.15 -30.00
C GLU A 321 7.83 12.52 -30.90
N ALA A 322 8.12 13.81 -31.05
CA ALA A 322 9.28 14.26 -31.84
C ALA A 322 10.61 13.76 -31.26
N TYR A 323 10.80 13.84 -29.93
CA TYR A 323 12.00 13.32 -29.27
C TYR A 323 12.17 11.81 -29.48
N ILE A 324 11.09 11.05 -29.35
CA ILE A 324 11.08 9.60 -29.54
C ILE A 324 11.34 9.23 -31.00
N ASN A 325 10.78 9.96 -31.96
CA ASN A 325 11.01 9.71 -33.38
C ASN A 325 12.48 9.98 -33.75
N ALA A 326 13.06 11.07 -33.23
CA ALA A 326 14.47 11.41 -33.44
C ALA A 326 15.45 10.38 -32.84
N SER A 327 15.03 9.59 -31.84
CA SER A 327 15.88 8.56 -31.20
C SER A 327 16.27 7.37 -32.08
N GLY A 328 15.74 7.29 -33.32
CA GLY A 328 16.11 6.28 -34.30
C GLY A 328 15.84 4.84 -33.80
N GLU A 329 16.77 3.94 -34.09
CA GLU A 329 16.71 2.51 -33.73
C GLU A 329 17.14 2.24 -32.28
N HIS A 330 18.01 3.09 -31.73
CA HIS A 330 18.52 2.95 -30.36
C HIS A 330 17.41 3.16 -29.33
N GLY A 331 16.43 4.01 -29.62
CA GLY A 331 15.30 4.27 -28.74
C GLY A 331 15.65 5.19 -27.58
N VAL A 332 14.79 5.20 -26.55
CA VAL A 332 14.86 6.18 -25.46
C VAL A 332 15.14 5.55 -24.09
N VAL A 333 15.84 6.30 -23.24
CA VAL A 333 15.98 6.04 -21.80
C VAL A 333 15.24 7.14 -21.05
N ILE A 334 14.38 6.74 -20.12
CA ILE A 334 13.64 7.69 -19.28
C ILE A 334 14.38 7.83 -17.96
N PHE A 335 14.59 9.05 -17.48
CA PHE A 335 15.27 9.29 -16.19
C PHE A 335 14.47 10.24 -15.30
N SER A 336 14.06 9.73 -14.12
CA SER A 336 13.32 10.47 -13.12
C SER A 336 13.64 10.02 -11.69
N LEU A 337 14.03 10.96 -10.83
CA LEU A 337 14.23 10.74 -9.39
C LEU A 337 12.96 11.02 -8.54
N GLY A 338 11.79 11.08 -9.18
CA GLY A 338 10.50 11.23 -8.49
C GLY A 338 10.17 12.68 -8.12
N SER A 339 8.95 12.93 -7.62
CA SER A 339 8.42 14.28 -7.45
C SER A 339 9.20 15.15 -6.45
N MET A 340 9.83 14.52 -5.45
CA MET A 340 10.53 15.20 -4.35
C MET A 340 11.99 15.55 -4.67
N VAL A 341 12.58 14.97 -5.72
CA VAL A 341 13.96 15.22 -6.13
C VAL A 341 13.97 15.58 -7.60
N SER A 342 13.97 16.87 -7.88
CA SER A 342 14.04 17.42 -9.25
C SER A 342 15.39 18.04 -9.57
N GLU A 343 16.27 18.19 -8.57
CA GLU A 343 17.63 18.66 -8.73
C GLU A 343 18.57 17.89 -7.81
N ILE A 344 19.84 17.83 -8.20
CA ILE A 344 20.92 17.15 -7.47
C ILE A 344 22.17 18.05 -7.51
N PRO A 345 23.15 17.87 -6.61
CA PRO A 345 24.35 18.71 -6.61
C PRO A 345 25.05 18.68 -7.97
N GLU A 346 25.54 19.84 -8.40
CA GLU A 346 26.13 20.04 -9.73
C GLU A 346 27.20 19.01 -10.07
N LYS A 347 28.11 18.72 -9.14
CA LYS A 347 29.13 17.68 -9.32
C LYS A 347 28.52 16.32 -9.69
N LYS A 348 27.48 15.88 -8.98
CA LYS A 348 26.81 14.61 -9.26
C LYS A 348 25.99 14.68 -10.54
N ALA A 349 25.39 15.84 -10.85
CA ALA A 349 24.71 16.07 -12.13
C ALA A 349 25.66 15.94 -13.33
N MET A 350 26.88 16.47 -13.22
CA MET A 350 27.91 16.33 -14.26
C MET A 350 28.42 14.89 -14.40
N GLU A 351 28.63 14.17 -13.29
CA GLU A 351 29.00 12.75 -13.33
C GLU A 351 27.92 11.89 -14.03
N ILE A 352 26.65 12.16 -13.75
CA ILE A 352 25.54 11.47 -14.42
C ILE A 352 25.46 11.89 -15.90
N ALA A 353 25.58 13.18 -16.21
CA ALA A 353 25.57 13.68 -17.58
C ALA A 353 26.68 13.04 -18.46
N ASP A 354 27.86 12.82 -17.88
CA ASP A 354 28.98 12.14 -18.54
C ASP A 354 28.61 10.70 -18.93
N ALA A 355 28.00 9.94 -18.00
CA ALA A 355 27.57 8.57 -18.26
C ALA A 355 26.48 8.50 -19.34
N LEU A 356 25.50 9.41 -19.28
CA LEU A 356 24.40 9.49 -20.25
C LEU A 356 24.92 9.83 -21.66
N GLY A 357 25.99 10.63 -21.77
CA GLY A 357 26.62 10.95 -23.05
C GLY A 357 27.34 9.79 -23.72
N LYS A 358 27.62 8.70 -23.00
CA LYS A 358 28.35 7.52 -23.51
C LYS A 358 27.44 6.41 -24.05
N ILE A 359 26.13 6.58 -23.96
CA ILE A 359 25.15 5.65 -24.52
C ILE A 359 24.51 6.22 -25.79
N PRO A 360 24.16 5.38 -26.79
CA PRO A 360 23.62 5.86 -28.05
C PRO A 360 22.12 6.24 -27.99
N GLN A 361 21.42 5.91 -26.90
CA GLN A 361 20.00 6.23 -26.74
C GLN A 361 19.79 7.72 -26.49
N THR A 362 18.63 8.23 -26.93
CA THR A 362 18.15 9.53 -26.48
C THR A 362 17.67 9.43 -25.04
N VAL A 363 18.14 10.32 -24.16
CA VAL A 363 17.77 10.31 -22.75
C VAL A 363 16.81 11.47 -22.47
N LEU A 364 15.64 11.16 -21.92
CA LEU A 364 14.70 12.16 -21.42
C LEU A 364 14.85 12.24 -19.89
N TRP A 365 15.49 13.31 -19.42
CA TRP A 365 15.82 13.49 -18.02
C TRP A 365 14.95 14.58 -17.38
N ARG A 366 14.11 14.20 -16.41
CA ARG A 366 13.42 15.16 -15.55
C ARG A 366 14.41 15.83 -14.60
N TYR A 367 14.69 17.10 -14.84
CA TYR A 367 15.65 17.88 -14.08
C TYR A 367 15.31 19.38 -14.10
N THR A 368 15.31 20.02 -12.94
CA THR A 368 14.99 21.44 -12.76
C THR A 368 16.16 22.29 -12.28
N GLY A 369 17.31 21.67 -11.99
CA GLY A 369 18.52 22.37 -11.56
C GLY A 369 19.26 23.02 -12.73
N THR A 370 20.45 23.57 -12.43
CA THR A 370 21.34 24.17 -13.44
C THR A 370 21.81 23.12 -14.45
N ARG A 371 21.66 23.42 -15.75
CA ARG A 371 22.08 22.54 -16.84
C ARG A 371 23.56 22.15 -16.67
N PRO A 372 23.91 20.85 -16.63
CA PRO A 372 25.31 20.43 -16.57
C PRO A 372 26.09 20.94 -17.77
N SER A 373 27.29 21.47 -17.53
CA SER A 373 28.15 22.06 -18.57
C SER A 373 28.65 21.03 -19.58
N ASN A 374 28.76 19.76 -19.18
CA ASN A 374 29.17 18.62 -20.00
C ASN A 374 27.99 17.81 -20.58
N LEU A 375 26.77 18.35 -20.59
CA LEU A 375 25.60 17.62 -21.08
C LEU A 375 25.69 17.36 -22.60
N ALA A 376 25.74 16.08 -22.98
CA ALA A 376 25.79 15.65 -24.38
C ALA A 376 24.46 15.85 -25.13
N ASN A 377 24.54 15.91 -26.47
CA ASN A 377 23.40 16.20 -27.35
C ASN A 377 22.30 15.13 -27.34
N ASN A 378 22.61 13.90 -26.93
CA ASN A 378 21.62 12.82 -26.82
C ASN A 378 20.72 12.96 -25.58
N THR A 379 21.03 13.87 -24.64
CA THR A 379 20.27 14.04 -23.41
C THR A 379 19.46 15.34 -23.42
N ILE A 380 18.15 15.20 -23.20
CA ILE A 380 17.18 16.29 -23.20
C ILE A 380 16.66 16.48 -21.78
N LEU A 381 16.84 17.69 -21.24
CA LEU A 381 16.32 18.07 -19.92
C LEU A 381 14.88 18.57 -20.05
N VAL A 382 13.98 18.01 -19.25
CA VAL A 382 12.59 18.45 -19.18
C VAL A 382 12.17 18.72 -17.74
N LYS A 383 11.24 19.66 -17.53
CA LYS A 383 10.74 19.98 -16.18
C LYS A 383 9.76 18.93 -15.65
N TRP A 384 9.06 18.25 -16.55
CA TRP A 384 8.08 17.21 -16.23
C TRP A 384 8.04 16.14 -17.31
N LEU A 385 7.80 14.90 -16.91
CA LEU A 385 7.66 13.75 -17.82
C LEU A 385 6.24 13.18 -17.71
N PRO A 386 5.54 12.91 -18.84
CA PRO A 386 4.44 11.96 -18.87
C PRO A 386 5.01 10.54 -18.72
N GLN A 387 5.53 10.23 -17.52
CA GLN A 387 6.43 9.10 -17.26
C GLN A 387 5.79 7.76 -17.64
N ASN A 388 4.56 7.49 -17.21
CA ASN A 388 3.87 6.23 -17.54
C ASN A 388 3.66 6.07 -19.06
N ASP A 389 3.29 7.15 -19.76
CA ASP A 389 3.05 7.14 -21.20
C ASP A 389 4.35 6.90 -21.98
N LEU A 390 5.45 7.56 -21.57
CA LEU A 390 6.78 7.36 -22.13
C LEU A 390 7.28 5.93 -21.88
N LEU A 391 7.08 5.39 -20.68
CA LEU A 391 7.45 4.00 -20.37
C LEU A 391 6.65 3.01 -21.22
N GLY A 392 5.40 3.32 -21.53
CA GLY A 392 4.54 2.53 -22.42
C GLY A 392 4.92 2.57 -23.90
N HIS A 393 5.83 3.45 -24.31
CA HIS A 393 6.22 3.57 -25.71
C HIS A 393 7.16 2.42 -26.16
N PRO A 394 6.94 1.79 -27.34
CA PRO A 394 7.74 0.64 -27.80
C PRO A 394 9.25 0.88 -27.96
N LYS A 395 9.66 2.14 -28.15
CA LYS A 395 11.07 2.55 -28.24
C LYS A 395 11.76 2.73 -26.88
N THR A 396 11.04 2.62 -25.76
CA THR A 396 11.65 2.76 -24.44
C THR A 396 12.47 1.52 -24.09
N ARG A 397 13.74 1.74 -23.76
CA ARG A 397 14.72 0.67 -23.51
C ARG A 397 15.00 0.44 -22.03
N ALA A 398 15.14 1.51 -21.27
CA ALA A 398 15.44 1.44 -19.84
C ALA A 398 14.83 2.62 -19.08
N PHE A 399 14.65 2.42 -17.78
CA PHE A 399 14.18 3.43 -16.85
C PHE A 399 15.19 3.66 -15.72
N ILE A 400 15.76 4.86 -15.63
CA ILE A 400 16.57 5.29 -14.49
C ILE A 400 15.63 5.89 -13.46
N THR A 401 15.59 5.32 -12.25
CA THR A 401 14.58 5.64 -11.24
C THR A 401 15.13 5.68 -9.82
N HIS A 402 14.59 6.56 -9.00
CA HIS A 402 14.80 6.52 -7.54
C HIS A 402 14.13 5.33 -6.84
N SER A 403 13.47 4.42 -7.56
CA SER A 403 12.79 3.24 -6.99
C SER A 403 11.58 3.54 -6.09
N GLY A 404 10.96 4.70 -6.26
CA GLY A 404 9.65 4.98 -5.65
C GLY A 404 8.59 4.03 -6.20
N SER A 405 7.65 3.62 -5.32
CA SER A 405 6.66 2.58 -5.64
C SER A 405 5.86 2.81 -6.93
N HIS A 406 5.52 4.05 -7.28
CA HIS A 406 4.83 4.35 -8.55
C HIS A 406 5.68 4.04 -9.77
N GLY A 407 6.91 4.55 -9.82
CA GLY A 407 7.82 4.31 -10.95
C GLY A 407 8.13 2.83 -11.11
N ILE A 408 8.26 2.08 -10.02
CA ILE A 408 8.43 0.62 -10.08
C ILE A 408 7.24 -0.05 -10.76
N TYR A 409 6.01 0.27 -10.35
CA TYR A 409 4.83 -0.31 -10.99
C TYR A 409 4.68 0.12 -12.45
N GLU A 410 4.94 1.38 -12.79
CA GLU A 410 4.90 1.85 -14.18
C GLU A 410 5.91 1.10 -15.06
N GLY A 411 7.13 0.83 -14.56
CA GLY A 411 8.10 0.02 -15.31
C GLY A 411 7.73 -1.46 -15.37
N ILE A 412 7.15 -2.07 -14.31
CA ILE A 412 6.60 -3.44 -14.38
C ILE A 412 5.47 -3.50 -15.41
N CYS A 413 4.50 -2.59 -15.33
CA CYS A 413 3.35 -2.54 -16.21
C CYS A 413 3.74 -2.32 -17.66
N ASN A 414 4.82 -1.60 -17.96
CA ASN A 414 5.27 -1.40 -19.33
C ASN A 414 6.42 -2.33 -19.75
N GLY A 415 6.87 -3.22 -18.86
CA GLY A 415 7.92 -4.19 -19.16
C GLY A 415 9.28 -3.54 -19.43
N VAL A 416 9.60 -2.44 -18.74
CA VAL A 416 10.84 -1.67 -18.94
C VAL A 416 11.84 -1.98 -17.82
N PRO A 417 13.03 -2.52 -18.13
CA PRO A 417 14.04 -2.83 -17.12
C PRO A 417 14.64 -1.55 -16.55
N MET A 418 15.18 -1.63 -15.32
CA MET A 418 15.47 -0.43 -14.52
C MET A 418 16.93 -0.34 -14.06
N VAL A 419 17.46 0.88 -14.04
CA VAL A 419 18.62 1.25 -13.21
C VAL A 419 18.10 2.06 -12.03
N MET A 420 18.35 1.57 -10.82
CA MET A 420 17.69 2.01 -9.60
C MET A 420 18.67 2.76 -8.70
N MET A 421 18.35 3.99 -8.35
CA MET A 421 19.15 4.89 -7.51
C MET A 421 18.35 5.32 -6.28
N PRO A 422 18.09 4.41 -5.33
CA PRO A 422 17.27 4.72 -4.16
C PRO A 422 17.91 5.80 -3.29
N LEU A 423 17.08 6.70 -2.77
CA LEU A 423 17.51 7.91 -2.04
C LEU A 423 17.09 7.86 -0.56
N PHE A 424 15.84 7.51 -0.28
CA PHE A 424 15.29 7.49 1.09
C PHE A 424 13.98 6.66 1.18
N GLY A 425 13.48 6.47 2.40
CA GLY A 425 12.19 5.82 2.63
C GLY A 425 12.18 4.36 2.15
N ASP A 426 11.09 3.94 1.51
CA ASP A 426 10.88 2.57 1.01
C ASP A 426 11.73 2.22 -0.23
N GLN A 427 12.46 3.19 -0.80
CA GLN A 427 13.12 3.05 -2.09
C GLN A 427 14.20 1.97 -2.10
N MET A 428 15.02 1.85 -1.03
CA MET A 428 16.06 0.83 -0.93
C MET A 428 15.47 -0.59 -0.91
N ASP A 429 14.35 -0.74 -0.21
CA ASP A 429 13.60 -1.98 -0.11
C ASP A 429 12.93 -2.35 -1.45
N ASN A 430 12.40 -1.36 -2.18
CA ASN A 430 11.86 -1.54 -3.53
C ASN A 430 12.95 -1.95 -4.52
N ALA A 431 14.09 -1.26 -4.51
CA ALA A 431 15.23 -1.59 -5.36
C ALA A 431 15.69 -3.04 -5.12
N LYS A 432 15.81 -3.44 -3.85
CA LYS A 432 16.20 -4.82 -3.50
C LYS A 432 15.26 -5.88 -4.05
N ARG A 433 13.94 -5.63 -4.05
CA ARG A 433 12.94 -6.56 -4.61
C ARG A 433 13.11 -6.73 -6.11
N MET A 434 13.30 -5.63 -6.83
CA MET A 434 13.46 -5.66 -8.29
C MET A 434 14.79 -6.29 -8.72
N GLU A 435 15.86 -6.00 -7.98
CA GLU A 435 17.16 -6.65 -8.15
C GLU A 435 17.07 -8.16 -7.91
N THR A 436 16.42 -8.59 -6.82
CA THR A 436 16.23 -10.03 -6.52
C THR A 436 15.43 -10.76 -7.60
N LYS A 437 14.57 -10.04 -8.32
CA LYS A 437 13.79 -10.58 -9.46
C LYS A 437 14.52 -10.47 -10.80
N GLY A 438 15.76 -9.97 -10.82
CA GLY A 438 16.58 -9.81 -12.02
C GLY A 438 16.00 -8.80 -13.02
N ALA A 439 15.25 -7.81 -12.54
CA ALA A 439 14.52 -6.84 -13.37
C ALA A 439 15.19 -5.45 -13.40
N GLY A 440 16.32 -5.30 -12.72
CA GLY A 440 17.12 -4.09 -12.74
C GLY A 440 18.39 -4.18 -11.91
N ILE A 441 19.22 -3.14 -12.00
CA ILE A 441 20.48 -2.99 -11.26
C ILE A 441 20.35 -1.83 -10.28
N THR A 442 20.79 -2.03 -9.03
CA THR A 442 20.80 -0.98 -8.02
C THR A 442 22.17 -0.30 -7.95
N LEU A 443 22.20 1.03 -7.97
CA LEU A 443 23.39 1.85 -7.77
C LEU A 443 23.21 2.78 -6.57
N ASN A 444 24.26 2.93 -5.77
CA ASN A 444 24.30 3.96 -4.74
C ASN A 444 24.62 5.30 -5.40
N VAL A 445 23.65 6.21 -5.46
CA VAL A 445 23.80 7.53 -6.13
C VAL A 445 24.98 8.35 -5.58
N LEU A 446 25.33 8.15 -4.31
CA LEU A 446 26.40 8.91 -3.65
C LEU A 446 27.78 8.40 -4.07
N GLU A 447 27.92 7.09 -4.21
CA GLU A 447 29.19 6.40 -4.43
C GLU A 447 29.47 6.10 -5.90
N MET A 448 28.42 5.93 -6.71
CA MET A 448 28.56 5.55 -8.12
C MET A 448 29.36 6.57 -8.92
N THR A 449 30.14 6.04 -9.85
CA THR A 449 30.87 6.79 -10.87
C THR A 449 30.06 6.88 -12.18
N SER A 450 30.55 7.68 -13.12
CA SER A 450 30.02 7.73 -14.49
C SER A 450 30.09 6.36 -15.18
N GLU A 451 31.18 5.62 -14.97
CA GLU A 451 31.38 4.29 -15.55
C GLU A 451 30.41 3.25 -14.98
N ASP A 452 30.11 3.31 -13.68
CA ASP A 452 29.13 2.40 -13.06
C ASP A 452 27.73 2.57 -13.68
N LEU A 453 27.31 3.83 -13.91
CA LEU A 453 26.02 4.12 -14.51
C LEU A 453 25.97 3.70 -15.99
N GLU A 454 27.02 3.99 -16.74
CA GLU A 454 27.15 3.55 -18.14
C GLU A 454 27.06 2.03 -18.25
N ASN A 455 27.82 1.30 -17.43
CA ASN A 455 27.85 -0.15 -17.41
C ASN A 455 26.50 -0.74 -17.00
N ALA A 456 25.84 -0.17 -15.99
CA ALA A 456 24.50 -0.60 -15.59
C ALA A 456 23.48 -0.40 -16.71
N LEU A 457 23.51 0.74 -17.41
CA LEU A 457 22.63 1.02 -18.55
C LEU A 457 22.88 0.05 -19.71
N LYS A 458 24.14 -0.17 -20.08
CA LYS A 458 24.52 -1.15 -21.10
C LYS A 458 24.06 -2.56 -20.73
N ALA A 459 24.19 -2.94 -19.47
CA ALA A 459 23.74 -4.25 -18.99
C ALA A 459 22.22 -4.40 -19.11
N VAL A 460 21.41 -3.50 -18.53
CA VAL A 460 19.94 -3.64 -18.56
C VAL A 460 19.33 -3.51 -19.96
N ILE A 461 20.01 -2.83 -20.88
CA ILE A 461 19.58 -2.67 -22.27
C ILE A 461 19.96 -3.89 -23.13
N ASN A 462 21.19 -4.42 -22.98
CA ASN A 462 21.74 -5.40 -23.91
C ASN A 462 21.65 -6.85 -23.40
N ASP A 463 21.68 -7.08 -22.08
CA ASP A 463 21.49 -8.41 -21.51
C ASP A 463 19.98 -8.74 -21.50
N LYS A 464 19.62 -9.74 -22.31
CA LYS A 464 18.23 -10.17 -22.51
C LYS A 464 17.56 -10.61 -21.23
N SER A 465 18.30 -11.11 -20.24
CA SER A 465 17.73 -11.62 -18.99
C SER A 465 16.93 -10.54 -18.24
N TYR A 466 17.38 -9.28 -18.24
CA TYR A 466 16.64 -8.19 -17.61
C TYR A 466 15.31 -7.92 -18.30
N LYS A 467 15.32 -7.89 -19.65
CA LYS A 467 14.11 -7.69 -20.44
C LYS A 467 13.14 -8.87 -20.30
N GLU A 468 13.64 -10.10 -20.33
CA GLU A 468 12.83 -11.31 -20.14
C GLU A 468 12.20 -11.34 -18.74
N ASN A 469 12.98 -11.03 -17.70
CA ASN A 469 12.49 -10.98 -16.33
C ASN A 469 11.42 -9.90 -16.13
N ILE A 470 11.64 -8.66 -16.59
CA ILE A 470 10.62 -7.61 -16.43
C ILE A 470 9.37 -7.89 -17.27
N MET A 471 9.51 -8.49 -18.47
CA MET A 471 8.35 -8.90 -19.28
C MET A 471 7.56 -10.02 -18.60
N ARG A 472 8.24 -11.00 -17.97
CA ARG A 472 7.61 -12.02 -17.15
C ARG A 472 6.85 -11.41 -15.97
N LEU A 473 7.46 -10.45 -15.25
CA LEU A 473 6.78 -9.72 -14.17
C LEU A 473 5.58 -8.93 -14.71
N SER A 474 5.70 -8.27 -15.86
CA SER A 474 4.61 -7.53 -16.50
C SER A 474 3.42 -8.44 -16.82
N SER A 475 3.69 -9.60 -17.41
CA SER A 475 2.68 -10.61 -17.71
C SER A 475 1.97 -11.09 -16.45
N LEU A 476 2.72 -11.46 -15.41
CA LEU A 476 2.15 -11.91 -14.13
C LEU A 476 1.33 -10.81 -13.44
N HIS A 477 1.78 -9.56 -13.51
CA HIS A 477 1.11 -8.43 -12.88
C HIS A 477 -0.24 -8.10 -13.53
N LYS A 478 -0.31 -8.22 -14.86
CA LYS A 478 -1.51 -7.96 -15.66
C LYS A 478 -2.47 -9.14 -15.72
N ASP A 479 -1.99 -10.36 -15.47
CA ASP A 479 -2.82 -11.56 -15.44
C ASP A 479 -3.60 -11.63 -14.13
N ARG A 480 -4.71 -10.90 -14.08
CA ARG A 480 -5.57 -10.75 -12.90
C ARG A 480 -7.04 -10.78 -13.30
N PRO A 481 -7.91 -11.30 -12.42
CA PRO A 481 -9.34 -11.41 -12.73
C PRO A 481 -10.07 -10.06 -12.70
N VAL A 482 -9.56 -9.09 -11.95
CA VAL A 482 -10.17 -7.76 -11.76
C VAL A 482 -9.07 -6.71 -11.77
N GLU A 483 -9.30 -5.61 -12.48
CA GLU A 483 -8.37 -4.48 -12.50
C GLU A 483 -8.32 -3.76 -11.13
N PRO A 484 -7.16 -3.19 -10.73
CA PRO A 484 -6.99 -2.66 -9.37
C PRO A 484 -7.93 -1.50 -9.05
N LEU A 485 -8.26 -0.66 -10.04
CA LEU A 485 -9.21 0.45 -9.86
C LEU A 485 -10.61 -0.09 -9.60
N ASP A 486 -11.08 -1.05 -10.39
CA ASP A 486 -12.39 -1.69 -10.20
C ASP A 486 -12.45 -2.45 -8.88
N LEU A 487 -11.36 -3.11 -8.49
CA LEU A 487 -11.26 -3.82 -7.21
C LEU A 487 -11.33 -2.84 -6.02
N ALA A 488 -10.65 -1.68 -6.11
CA ALA A 488 -10.72 -0.63 -5.10
C ALA A 488 -12.16 -0.13 -4.92
N VAL A 489 -12.80 0.23 -6.03
CA VAL A 489 -14.19 0.69 -6.08
C VAL A 489 -15.12 -0.36 -5.48
N PHE A 490 -14.97 -1.63 -5.90
CA PHE A 490 -15.79 -2.73 -5.40
C PHE A 490 -15.76 -2.82 -3.87
N TRP A 491 -14.57 -2.74 -3.26
CA TRP A 491 -14.43 -2.85 -1.81
C TRP A 491 -14.91 -1.62 -1.05
N VAL A 492 -14.78 -0.42 -1.63
CA VAL A 492 -15.39 0.79 -1.07
C VAL A 492 -16.91 0.66 -1.07
N GLU A 493 -17.50 0.28 -2.20
CA GLU A 493 -18.94 0.05 -2.29
C GLU A 493 -19.39 -1.14 -1.41
N PHE A 494 -18.56 -2.17 -1.24
CA PHE A 494 -18.87 -3.30 -0.37
C PHE A 494 -19.03 -2.85 1.07
N VAL A 495 -18.05 -2.11 1.60
CA VAL A 495 -18.09 -1.58 2.97
C VAL A 495 -19.29 -0.65 3.15
N MET A 496 -19.58 0.16 2.15
CA MET A 496 -20.76 1.04 2.11
C MET A 496 -22.08 0.25 2.19
N ARG A 497 -22.26 -0.77 1.33
CA ARG A 497 -23.46 -1.61 1.26
C ARG A 497 -23.69 -2.42 2.53
N HIS A 498 -22.63 -2.91 3.16
CA HIS A 498 -22.70 -3.83 4.29
C HIS A 498 -22.43 -3.16 5.64
N LYS A 499 -22.23 -1.84 5.66
CA LYS A 499 -21.93 -1.03 6.86
C LYS A 499 -20.76 -1.62 7.66
N GLY A 500 -19.71 -2.02 6.94
CA GLY A 500 -18.50 -2.65 7.48
C GLY A 500 -18.24 -4.07 6.97
N ALA A 501 -17.27 -4.75 7.58
CA ALA A 501 -16.89 -6.12 7.22
C ALA A 501 -16.42 -6.98 8.42
N PRO A 502 -17.22 -7.12 9.51
CA PRO A 502 -16.80 -7.82 10.72
C PRO A 502 -16.47 -9.30 10.50
N HIS A 503 -17.10 -9.96 9.52
CA HIS A 503 -16.84 -11.35 9.14
C HIS A 503 -15.44 -11.59 8.53
N LEU A 504 -14.72 -10.53 8.13
CA LEU A 504 -13.35 -10.61 7.65
C LEU A 504 -12.30 -10.32 8.75
N ARG A 505 -12.76 -9.97 9.96
CA ARG A 505 -11.90 -9.69 11.12
C ARG A 505 -11.53 -11.00 11.81
N PRO A 506 -10.24 -11.30 12.04
CA PRO A 506 -9.84 -12.50 12.74
C PRO A 506 -10.17 -12.43 14.24
N ALA A 507 -10.43 -13.58 14.86
CA ALA A 507 -10.62 -13.69 16.32
C ALA A 507 -9.38 -13.26 17.13
N ALA A 508 -8.22 -13.13 16.49
CA ALA A 508 -7.00 -12.63 17.10
C ALA A 508 -7.17 -11.24 17.75
N HIS A 509 -8.13 -10.43 17.31
CA HIS A 509 -8.44 -9.15 17.95
C HIS A 509 -9.06 -9.26 19.34
N ASP A 510 -9.62 -10.42 19.68
CA ASP A 510 -10.30 -10.67 20.95
C ASP A 510 -9.43 -11.49 21.92
N LEU A 511 -8.20 -11.83 21.51
CA LEU A 511 -7.25 -12.59 22.31
C LEU A 511 -6.27 -11.67 23.03
N THR A 512 -5.90 -12.06 24.26
CA THR A 512 -4.74 -11.48 24.93
C THR A 512 -3.44 -11.91 24.23
N TRP A 513 -2.35 -11.14 24.40
CA TRP A 513 -1.07 -11.42 23.73
C TRP A 513 -0.53 -12.83 24.01
N TYR A 514 -0.74 -13.37 25.22
CA TYR A 514 -0.28 -14.70 25.59
C TYR A 514 -1.17 -15.81 25.02
N GLN A 515 -2.49 -15.56 24.86
CA GLN A 515 -3.40 -16.47 24.15
C GLN A 515 -3.10 -16.52 22.65
N TYR A 516 -2.86 -15.35 22.03
CA TYR A 516 -2.49 -15.25 20.61
C TYR A 516 -1.23 -16.08 20.29
N HIS A 517 -0.25 -16.08 21.20
CA HIS A 517 0.96 -16.88 21.08
C HIS A 517 0.88 -18.27 21.74
N SER A 518 -0.30 -18.67 22.21
CA SER A 518 -0.57 -19.95 22.88
C SER A 518 0.37 -20.26 24.06
N LEU A 519 0.86 -19.23 24.75
CA LEU A 519 1.79 -19.37 25.87
C LEU A 519 1.12 -19.98 27.11
N ASP A 520 -0.19 -19.75 27.26
CA ASP A 520 -1.04 -20.40 28.25
C ASP A 520 -1.14 -21.92 28.01
N VAL A 521 -1.37 -22.34 26.77
CA VAL A 521 -1.40 -23.75 26.37
C VAL A 521 -0.03 -24.40 26.52
N ILE A 522 1.04 -23.75 26.04
CA ILE A 522 2.41 -24.25 26.18
C ILE A 522 2.77 -24.38 27.67
N GLY A 523 2.46 -23.37 28.47
CA GLY A 523 2.67 -23.40 29.92
C GLY A 523 1.94 -24.56 30.60
N PHE A 524 0.67 -24.79 30.26
CA PHE A 524 -0.12 -25.91 30.78
C PHE A 524 0.47 -27.27 30.41
N LEU A 525 0.85 -27.47 29.14
CA LEU A 525 1.46 -28.72 28.67
C LEU A 525 2.82 -28.97 29.33
N LEU A 526 3.65 -27.93 29.48
CA LEU A 526 4.93 -28.03 30.19
C LEU A 526 4.73 -28.41 31.66
N ALA A 527 3.73 -27.85 32.34
CA ALA A 527 3.41 -28.22 33.72
C ALA A 527 3.03 -29.70 33.85
N ILE A 528 2.26 -30.26 32.91
CA ILE A 528 1.94 -31.70 32.86
C ILE A 528 3.21 -32.53 32.72
N VAL A 529 4.08 -32.21 31.75
CA VAL A 529 5.32 -32.96 31.49
C VAL A 529 6.24 -32.91 32.71
N LEU A 530 6.42 -31.74 33.33
CA LEU A 530 7.24 -31.58 34.53
C LEU A 530 6.66 -32.35 35.72
N THR A 531 5.34 -32.38 35.88
CA THR A 531 4.66 -33.14 36.94
C THR A 531 4.87 -34.64 36.77
N VAL A 532 4.68 -35.17 35.55
CA VAL A 532 4.92 -36.59 35.25
C VAL A 532 6.39 -36.95 35.47
N ALA A 533 7.33 -36.13 34.98
CA ALA A 533 8.76 -36.34 35.17
C ALA A 533 9.15 -36.31 36.66
N PHE A 534 8.56 -35.40 37.44
CA PHE A 534 8.76 -35.33 38.88
C PHE A 534 8.23 -36.56 39.61
N ILE A 535 7.02 -37.03 39.28
CA ILE A 535 6.44 -38.26 39.83
C ILE A 535 7.33 -39.46 39.48
N ALA A 536 7.71 -39.63 38.21
CA ALA A 536 8.60 -40.69 37.76
C ALA A 536 9.94 -40.65 38.50
N PHE A 537 10.56 -39.47 38.64
CA PHE A 537 11.79 -39.27 39.41
C PHE A 537 11.60 -39.69 40.88
N LYS A 538 10.51 -39.29 41.54
CA LYS A 538 10.22 -39.69 42.92
C LYS A 538 10.00 -41.20 43.05
N CYS A 539 9.28 -41.82 42.11
CA CYS A 539 9.09 -43.26 42.06
C CYS A 539 10.42 -44.01 41.87
N CYS A 540 11.27 -43.57 40.93
CA CYS A 540 12.59 -44.13 40.70
C CYS A 540 13.53 -43.93 41.90
N ALA A 541 13.55 -42.74 42.50
CA ALA A 541 14.35 -42.44 43.70
C ALA A 541 13.87 -43.25 44.91
N TYR A 542 12.56 -43.43 45.08
CA TYR A 542 11.98 -44.31 46.09
C TYR A 542 12.34 -45.77 45.84
N GLY A 543 12.20 -46.25 44.59
CA GLY A 543 12.61 -47.59 44.17
C GLY A 543 14.09 -47.84 44.42
N TYR A 544 14.96 -46.89 44.07
CA TYR A 544 16.39 -46.95 44.33
C TYR A 544 16.71 -46.97 45.82
N ARG A 545 16.09 -46.11 46.64
CA ARG A 545 16.24 -46.13 48.10
C ARG A 545 15.79 -47.46 48.70
N LYS A 546 14.75 -48.10 48.14
CA LYS A 546 14.23 -49.37 48.63
C LYS A 546 15.08 -50.57 48.19
N CYS A 547 15.65 -50.55 46.98
CA CYS A 547 16.46 -51.64 46.42
C CYS A 547 17.95 -51.55 46.80
N PHE A 548 18.50 -50.34 46.97
CA PHE A 548 19.93 -50.09 47.18
C PHE A 548 20.24 -49.24 48.42
N GLY A 549 19.24 -48.76 49.16
CA GLY A 549 19.45 -48.07 50.43
C GLY A 549 19.86 -49.06 51.53
N LYS A 550 21.06 -48.87 52.11
CA LYS A 550 21.54 -49.67 53.25
C LYS A 550 20.52 -49.65 54.40
N LYS A 551 19.97 -50.81 54.78
CA LYS A 551 19.27 -50.98 56.07
C LYS A 551 20.27 -50.65 57.18
N GLY A 552 20.09 -49.53 57.87
CA GLY A 552 20.92 -49.18 59.03
C GLY A 552 20.90 -50.31 60.06
N ARG A 553 22.08 -50.78 60.47
CA ARG A 553 22.24 -51.71 61.60
C ARG A 553 21.54 -51.12 62.83
N VAL A 554 20.48 -51.78 63.31
CA VAL A 554 19.89 -51.50 64.62
C VAL A 554 20.96 -51.79 65.69
N LYS A 555 21.46 -50.75 66.37
CA LYS A 555 22.35 -50.92 67.52
C LYS A 555 21.54 -51.53 68.68
N LYS A 556 21.90 -52.75 69.09
CA LYS A 556 21.43 -53.37 70.35
C LYS A 556 21.87 -52.48 71.52
N ALA A 557 20.91 -52.05 72.35
CA ALA A 557 21.19 -51.33 73.58
C ALA A 557 21.90 -52.24 74.60
N HIS A 558 23.05 -51.80 75.11
CA HIS A 558 23.76 -52.49 76.19
C HIS A 558 23.09 -52.11 77.52
N LYS A 559 22.54 -53.10 78.24
CA LYS A 559 22.10 -52.92 79.62
C LYS A 559 23.31 -52.65 80.52
N SER A 560 23.26 -51.55 81.28
CA SER A 560 24.16 -51.26 82.40
C SER A 560 23.89 -52.26 83.54
N LYS A 561 24.96 -52.87 84.07
CA LYS A 561 24.93 -53.59 85.35
C LYS A 561 25.60 -52.70 86.39
N THR A 562 24.86 -52.35 87.43
CA THR A 562 25.36 -51.74 88.66
C THR A 562 25.72 -52.85 89.64
N HIS A 563 26.89 -52.78 90.25
CA HIS A 563 27.15 -53.27 91.61
C HIS A 563 28.25 -52.43 92.25
#